data_AF-A0A7J7YFP6-F1
#
_entry.id   AF-A0A7J7YFP6-F1
#
_cell.length_a   1.000
_cell.length_b   1.000
_cell.length_c   1.000
_cell.angle_alpha   90.00
_cell.angle_beta   90.00
_cell.angle_gamma   90.00
#
_symmetry.space_group_name_H-M   'P 1'
#
loop_
_entity.id
_entity.type
_entity.pdbx_description
1 polymer ?
#
loop_
_entity_poly.entity_id
_entity_poly.type
_entity_poly.pdbx_seq_one_letter_code
_entity_poly.pdbx_strand_id
1 'polypeptide(L)'
;METANCSATVVGNQDVVFQRERSLLPERLQRQDQERQLEAERQKQKRQNQEVVEEKSDFFTVAFAWERAAVEELLQGGESVEWLEEAAAQLQRLQKLLKDWVLFLAAYEVRQAQQALAQLQAALADWRQQLQPKMRFAFKTRRKDAVLAPKVVDAAPGALVAEGTLASPPSLTEEGAVGSSWLCDFSNLKSQVLEKRAEE
;
A
#
# COMPACT_ATOMS: atom_id res chain seq x y z
N MET A 1 23.34 -50.68 -69.38
CA MET A 1 24.22 -50.57 -68.20
C MET A 1 24.38 -49.09 -67.91
N GLU A 2 23.64 -48.56 -66.94
CA GLU A 2 23.82 -47.19 -66.45
C GLU A 2 23.82 -47.25 -64.93
N THR A 3 25.00 -47.35 -64.36
CA THR A 3 25.22 -47.29 -62.92
C THR A 3 25.18 -45.82 -62.52
N ALA A 4 24.12 -45.42 -61.82
CA ALA A 4 24.04 -44.13 -61.17
C ALA A 4 25.13 -44.04 -60.08
N ASN A 5 26.20 -43.30 -60.38
CA ASN A 5 27.14 -42.84 -59.37
C ASN A 5 26.47 -41.69 -58.59
N CYS A 6 25.82 -42.04 -57.48
CA CYS A 6 25.41 -41.07 -56.47
C CYS A 6 26.65 -40.55 -55.74
N SER A 7 27.09 -39.35 -56.09
CA SER A 7 28.19 -38.64 -55.46
C SER A 7 27.84 -38.29 -54.00
N ALA A 8 28.47 -39.00 -53.06
CA ALA A 8 28.47 -38.69 -51.64
C ALA A 8 29.47 -37.56 -51.35
N THR A 9 29.04 -36.29 -51.39
CA THR A 9 29.91 -35.13 -51.05
C THR A 9 29.26 -34.10 -50.11
N VAL A 10 28.26 -34.50 -49.31
CA VAL A 10 27.65 -33.64 -48.28
C VAL A 10 27.92 -34.13 -46.84
N VAL A 11 28.73 -35.17 -46.64
CA VAL A 11 29.02 -35.70 -45.29
C VAL A 11 30.17 -34.95 -44.60
N GLY A 12 31.19 -34.52 -45.37
CA GLY A 12 32.40 -33.92 -44.79
C GLY A 12 32.23 -32.55 -44.12
N ASN A 13 31.21 -31.76 -44.50
CA ASN A 13 30.96 -30.45 -43.86
C ASN A 13 30.08 -30.55 -42.61
N GLN A 14 29.20 -31.55 -42.52
CA GLN A 14 28.34 -31.74 -41.35
C GLN A 14 29.14 -32.25 -40.15
N ASP A 15 30.05 -33.21 -40.36
CA ASP A 15 30.89 -33.76 -39.28
C ASP A 15 31.76 -32.70 -38.58
N VAL A 16 32.25 -31.70 -39.32
CA VAL A 16 33.08 -30.62 -38.77
C VAL A 16 32.24 -29.66 -37.93
N VAL A 17 30.99 -29.41 -38.33
CA VAL A 17 30.02 -28.60 -37.55
C VAL A 17 29.58 -29.35 -36.29
N PHE A 18 29.27 -30.64 -36.39
CA PHE A 18 28.89 -31.47 -35.23
C PHE A 18 30.03 -31.65 -34.22
N GLN A 19 31.28 -31.80 -34.67
CA GLN A 19 32.46 -31.81 -33.79
C GLN A 19 32.63 -30.47 -33.06
N ARG A 20 32.43 -29.36 -33.77
CA ARG A 20 32.53 -28.01 -33.20
C ARG A 20 31.40 -27.74 -32.20
N GLU A 21 30.18 -28.14 -32.50
CA GLU A 21 29.04 -28.05 -31.58
C GLU A 21 29.26 -28.91 -30.33
N ARG A 22 29.74 -30.14 -30.48
CA ARG A 22 30.09 -31.02 -29.34
C ARG A 22 31.17 -30.41 -28.44
N SER A 23 32.15 -29.70 -29.01
CA SER A 23 33.17 -28.99 -28.23
C SER A 23 32.63 -27.75 -27.49
N LEU A 24 31.51 -27.18 -27.94
CA LEU A 24 30.84 -26.03 -27.30
C LEU A 24 29.80 -26.46 -26.26
N LEU A 25 29.33 -27.71 -26.25
CA LEU A 25 28.36 -28.21 -25.28
C LEU A 25 28.82 -28.07 -23.82
N PRO A 26 30.07 -28.40 -23.44
CA PRO A 26 30.55 -28.18 -22.07
C PRO A 26 30.49 -26.71 -21.66
N GLU A 27 30.82 -25.80 -22.58
CA GLU A 27 30.77 -24.37 -22.33
C GLU A 27 29.33 -23.86 -22.17
N ARG A 28 28.38 -24.34 -22.99
CA ARG A 28 26.96 -23.99 -22.87
C ARG A 28 26.36 -24.48 -21.56
N LEU A 29 26.71 -25.72 -21.15
CA LEU A 29 26.28 -26.28 -19.87
C LEU A 29 26.85 -25.48 -18.70
N GLN A 30 28.14 -25.15 -18.75
CA GLN A 30 28.80 -24.32 -17.73
C GLN A 30 28.15 -22.93 -17.63
N ARG A 31 27.80 -22.30 -18.76
CA ARG A 31 27.08 -21.02 -18.76
C ARG A 31 25.71 -21.12 -18.11
N GLN A 32 24.93 -22.17 -18.42
CA GLN A 32 23.63 -22.41 -17.77
C GLN A 32 23.78 -22.66 -16.26
N ASP A 33 24.81 -23.41 -15.84
CA ASP A 33 25.09 -23.64 -14.42
C ASP A 33 25.42 -22.34 -13.70
N GLN A 34 26.22 -21.46 -14.32
CA GLN A 34 26.52 -20.13 -13.81
C GLN A 34 25.26 -19.26 -13.72
N GLU A 35 24.43 -19.25 -14.76
CA GLU A 35 23.16 -18.51 -14.76
C GLU A 35 22.25 -18.97 -13.60
N ARG A 36 22.10 -20.29 -13.41
CA ARG A 36 21.34 -20.86 -12.29
C ARG A 36 21.90 -20.45 -10.94
N GLN A 37 23.23 -20.45 -10.77
CA GLN A 37 23.88 -20.00 -9.54
C GLN A 37 23.62 -18.53 -9.26
N LEU A 38 23.78 -17.66 -10.27
CA LEU A 38 23.52 -16.22 -10.15
C LEU A 38 22.06 -15.92 -9.83
N GLU A 39 21.12 -16.66 -10.41
CA GLU A 39 19.70 -16.54 -10.09
C GLU A 39 19.39 -16.97 -8.65
N ALA A 40 19.97 -18.07 -8.19
CA ALA A 40 19.82 -18.53 -6.80
C ALA A 40 20.39 -17.50 -5.81
N GLU A 41 21.56 -16.94 -6.09
CA GLU A 41 22.16 -15.87 -5.28
C GLU A 41 21.29 -14.61 -5.28
N ARG A 42 20.77 -14.19 -6.43
CA ARG A 42 19.84 -13.06 -6.53
C ARG A 42 18.57 -13.30 -5.72
N GLN A 43 18.00 -14.50 -5.78
CA GLN A 43 16.83 -14.84 -4.97
C GLN A 43 17.15 -14.83 -3.46
N LYS A 44 18.31 -15.36 -3.07
CA LYS A 44 18.77 -15.31 -1.68
C LYS A 44 18.93 -13.86 -1.20
N GLN A 45 19.55 -13.00 -1.98
CA GLN A 45 19.69 -11.57 -1.67
C GLN A 45 18.33 -10.88 -1.55
N LYS A 46 17.38 -11.18 -2.45
CA LYS A 46 16.01 -10.65 -2.35
C LYS A 46 15.32 -11.04 -1.05
N ARG A 47 15.45 -12.31 -0.63
CA ARG A 47 14.88 -12.79 0.64
C ARG A 47 15.51 -12.08 1.84
N GLN A 48 16.83 -11.96 1.86
CA GLN A 48 17.55 -11.25 2.93
C GLN A 48 17.16 -9.77 3.00
N ASN A 49 17.06 -9.10 1.85
CA ASN A 49 16.63 -7.70 1.83
C ASN A 49 15.19 -7.53 2.33
N GLN A 50 14.30 -8.47 2.03
CA GLN A 50 12.92 -8.46 2.50
C GLN A 50 12.86 -8.65 4.03
N GLU A 51 13.60 -9.62 4.57
CA GLU A 51 13.69 -9.87 6.02
C GLU A 51 14.20 -8.63 6.78
N VAL A 52 15.22 -7.94 6.25
CA VAL A 52 15.73 -6.69 6.83
C VAL A 52 14.69 -5.57 6.85
N VAL A 53 13.75 -5.55 5.89
CA VAL A 53 12.66 -4.56 5.89
C VAL A 53 11.60 -4.92 6.94
N GLU A 54 11.29 -6.21 7.09
CA GLU A 54 10.31 -6.69 8.08
C GLU A 54 10.80 -6.48 9.53
N GLU A 55 12.07 -6.75 9.82
CA GLU A 55 12.66 -6.45 11.12
C GLU A 55 12.60 -4.96 11.48
N LYS A 56 12.76 -4.11 10.45
CA LYS A 56 12.68 -2.65 10.59
C LYS A 56 11.25 -2.17 10.85
N SER A 57 10.26 -2.74 10.18
CA SER A 57 8.85 -2.42 10.45
C SER A 57 8.47 -2.82 11.86
N ASP A 58 8.91 -3.99 12.34
CA ASP A 58 8.63 -4.43 13.71
C ASP A 58 9.21 -3.45 14.74
N PHE A 59 10.47 -3.05 14.56
CA PHE A 59 11.09 -2.03 15.41
C PHE A 59 10.29 -0.71 15.41
N PHE A 60 9.84 -0.27 14.23
CA PHE A 60 8.98 0.91 14.12
C PHE A 60 7.68 0.74 14.90
N THR A 61 6.98 -0.40 14.80
CA THR A 61 5.71 -0.59 15.51
C THR A 61 5.86 -0.48 17.03
N VAL A 62 6.93 -1.06 17.58
CA VAL A 62 7.23 -0.99 19.02
C VAL A 62 7.60 0.45 19.43
N ALA A 63 8.49 1.09 18.69
CA ALA A 63 8.92 2.45 18.98
C ALA A 63 7.77 3.47 18.85
N PHE A 64 6.95 3.32 17.80
CA PHE A 64 5.78 4.17 17.57
C PHE A 64 4.74 3.99 18.66
N ALA A 65 4.44 2.74 19.06
CA ALA A 65 3.50 2.47 20.14
C ALA A 65 3.97 3.06 21.48
N TRP A 66 5.26 2.94 21.79
CA TRP A 66 5.84 3.51 23.00
C TRP A 66 5.74 5.04 23.02
N GLU A 67 6.13 5.72 21.94
CA GLU A 67 6.03 7.19 21.89
C GLU A 67 4.59 7.68 21.83
N ARG A 68 3.69 6.92 21.18
CA ARG A 68 2.26 7.22 21.19
C ARG A 68 1.70 7.16 22.62
N ALA A 69 2.06 6.13 23.38
CA ALA A 69 1.64 5.99 24.77
C ALA A 69 2.16 7.15 25.64
N ALA A 70 3.42 7.57 25.44
CA ALA A 70 3.97 8.72 26.16
C ALA A 70 3.18 10.03 25.89
N VAL A 71 2.76 10.27 24.64
CA VAL A 71 1.89 11.41 24.31
C VAL A 71 0.50 11.28 24.94
N GLU A 72 -0.08 10.08 24.92
CA GLU A 72 -1.39 9.82 25.53
C GLU A 72 -1.35 10.03 27.06
N GLU A 73 -0.27 9.64 27.73
CA GLU A 73 -0.08 9.86 29.17
C GLU A 73 0.02 11.36 29.49
N LEU A 74 0.77 12.14 28.71
CA LEU A 74 0.86 13.59 28.87
C LEU A 74 -0.51 14.27 28.67
N LEU A 75 -1.29 13.80 27.70
CA LEU A 75 -2.64 14.28 27.43
C LEU A 75 -3.66 13.93 28.52
N GLN A 76 -3.45 12.84 29.26
CA GLN A 76 -4.34 12.46 30.37
C GLN A 76 -3.97 13.17 31.67
N GLY A 77 -2.67 13.43 31.90
CA GLY A 77 -2.18 13.91 33.20
C GLY A 77 -2.05 15.42 33.38
N GLY A 78 -1.91 16.20 32.31
CA GLY A 78 -1.33 17.55 32.43
C GLY A 78 -2.26 18.74 32.27
N GLU A 79 -3.01 19.20 33.27
CA GLU A 79 -3.90 20.39 33.12
C GLU A 79 -3.17 21.75 32.85
N SER A 80 -1.84 21.76 32.72
CA SER A 80 -1.04 22.97 32.55
C SER A 80 -0.59 23.19 31.10
N VAL A 81 -0.33 24.46 30.77
CA VAL A 81 0.13 24.89 29.44
C VAL A 81 1.51 24.30 29.10
N GLU A 82 2.38 24.09 30.09
CA GLU A 82 3.71 23.50 29.90
C GLU A 82 3.61 22.05 29.41
N TRP A 83 2.67 21.27 29.95
CA TRP A 83 2.44 19.89 29.52
C TRP A 83 1.89 19.83 28.09
N LEU A 84 1.06 20.80 27.72
CA LEU A 84 0.55 20.93 26.36
C LEU A 84 1.67 21.23 25.35
N GLU A 85 2.64 22.06 25.71
CA GLU A 85 3.81 22.36 24.86
C GLU A 85 4.70 21.13 24.71
N GLU A 86 4.97 20.40 25.80
CA GLU A 86 5.74 19.15 25.77
C GLU A 86 5.04 18.08 24.92
N ALA A 87 3.73 17.88 25.11
CA ALA A 87 2.95 16.94 24.30
C ALA A 87 2.96 17.32 22.81
N ALA A 88 2.95 18.61 22.49
CA ALA A 88 3.09 19.08 21.12
C ALA A 88 4.48 18.79 20.54
N ALA A 89 5.55 18.95 21.32
CA ALA A 89 6.91 18.62 20.92
C ALA A 89 7.08 17.10 20.67
N GLN A 90 6.55 16.26 21.57
CA GLN A 90 6.54 14.80 21.40
C GLN A 90 5.74 14.37 20.16
N LEU A 91 4.59 15.01 19.89
CA LEU A 91 3.84 14.75 18.66
C LEU A 91 4.63 15.10 17.39
N GLN A 92 5.40 16.19 17.40
CA GLN A 92 6.28 16.53 16.27
C GLN A 92 7.40 15.49 16.09
N ARG A 93 7.95 14.98 17.19
CA ARG A 93 8.93 13.89 17.16
C ARG A 93 8.34 12.61 16.58
N LEU A 94 7.10 12.26 16.97
CA LEU A 94 6.37 11.12 16.42
C LEU A 94 6.11 11.26 14.91
N GLN A 95 5.77 12.46 14.44
CA GLN A 95 5.62 12.75 13.00
C GLN A 95 6.94 12.61 12.25
N LYS A 96 8.05 13.07 12.84
CA LYS A 96 9.38 12.92 12.26
C LYS A 96 9.77 11.44 12.17
N LEU A 97 9.52 10.68 13.23
CA LEU A 97 9.72 9.23 13.24
C LEU A 97 8.93 8.59 12.10
N LEU A 98 7.64 8.87 11.94
CA LEU A 98 6.90 8.33 10.80
C LEU A 98 7.56 8.68 9.45
N LYS A 99 7.93 9.95 9.23
CA LYS A 99 8.56 10.42 7.98
C LYS A 99 9.85 9.68 7.64
N ASP A 100 10.72 9.49 8.62
CA ASP A 100 12.01 8.82 8.44
C ASP A 100 11.83 7.33 8.09
N TRP A 101 10.73 6.72 8.54
CA TRP A 101 10.47 5.29 8.37
C TRP A 101 9.48 4.94 7.24
N VAL A 102 8.78 5.90 6.61
CA VAL A 102 7.75 5.65 5.58
C VAL A 102 8.22 4.70 4.46
N LEU A 103 9.49 4.77 4.05
CA LEU A 103 10.04 3.95 2.97
C LEU A 103 10.18 2.47 3.32
N PHE A 104 10.19 2.13 4.61
CA PHE A 104 10.34 0.76 5.13
C PHE A 104 9.00 0.16 5.58
N LEU A 105 7.93 0.94 5.58
CA LEU A 105 6.63 0.52 6.10
C LEU A 105 5.69 0.09 4.97
N ALA A 106 4.84 -0.88 5.27
CA ALA A 106 3.75 -1.24 4.38
C ALA A 106 2.74 -0.10 4.30
N ALA A 107 2.04 0.04 3.16
CA ALA A 107 1.04 1.09 2.96
C ALA A 107 -0.07 1.09 4.04
N TYR A 108 -0.38 -0.09 4.59
CA TYR A 108 -1.33 -0.23 5.69
C TYR A 108 -0.83 0.38 6.99
N GLU A 109 0.43 0.12 7.36
CA GLU A 109 1.06 0.64 8.58
C GLU A 109 1.19 2.16 8.53
N VAL A 110 1.56 2.70 7.36
CA VAL A 110 1.62 4.16 7.15
C VAL A 110 0.24 4.79 7.39
N ARG A 111 -0.83 4.19 6.87
CA ARG A 111 -2.21 4.69 7.09
C ARG A 111 -2.59 4.63 8.57
N GLN A 112 -2.28 3.53 9.26
CA GLN A 112 -2.55 3.41 10.68
C GLN A 112 -1.82 4.47 11.50
N ALA A 113 -0.52 4.67 11.25
CA ALA A 113 0.28 5.67 11.95
C ALA A 113 -0.23 7.09 11.68
N GLN A 114 -0.61 7.41 10.44
CA GLN A 114 -1.20 8.70 10.08
C GLN A 114 -2.56 8.92 10.78
N GLN A 115 -3.40 7.89 10.86
CA GLN A 115 -4.67 7.98 11.57
C GLN A 115 -4.47 8.23 13.07
N ALA A 116 -3.55 7.50 13.69
CA ALA A 116 -3.21 7.70 15.10
C ALA A 116 -2.67 9.12 15.36
N LEU A 117 -1.80 9.63 14.48
CA LEU A 117 -1.32 11.01 14.55
C LEU A 117 -2.45 12.04 14.44
N ALA A 118 -3.41 11.83 13.54
CA ALA A 118 -4.57 12.72 13.40
C ALA A 118 -5.45 12.71 14.65
N GLN A 119 -5.64 11.56 15.29
CA GLN A 119 -6.39 11.44 16.55
C GLN A 119 -5.70 12.21 17.69
N LEU A 120 -4.38 12.05 17.84
CA LEU A 120 -3.61 12.80 18.85
C LEU A 120 -3.60 14.30 18.58
N GLN A 121 -3.51 14.72 17.31
CA GLN A 121 -3.62 16.12 16.92
C GLN A 121 -4.99 16.71 17.28
N ALA A 122 -6.07 15.97 17.04
CA ALA A 122 -7.42 16.39 17.41
C ALA A 122 -7.55 16.52 18.93
N ALA A 123 -7.08 15.53 19.70
CA ALA A 123 -7.10 15.58 21.16
C ALA A 123 -6.31 16.80 21.71
N LEU A 124 -5.13 17.09 21.16
CA LEU A 124 -4.36 18.28 21.51
C LEU A 124 -5.10 19.59 21.17
N ALA A 125 -5.80 19.65 20.04
CA ALA A 125 -6.58 20.82 19.65
C ALA A 125 -7.78 21.05 20.58
N ASP A 126 -8.49 19.98 20.96
CA ASP A 126 -9.62 20.03 21.90
C ASP A 126 -9.16 20.54 23.26
N TRP A 127 -8.01 20.04 23.73
CA TRP A 127 -7.39 20.48 24.98
C TRP A 127 -6.94 21.94 24.94
N ARG A 128 -6.31 22.36 23.84
CA ARG A 128 -6.01 23.79 23.60
C ARG A 128 -7.24 24.66 23.69
N GLN A 129 -8.36 24.22 23.14
CA GLN A 129 -9.61 24.97 23.18
C GLN A 129 -10.24 25.02 24.59
N GLN A 130 -9.99 24.00 25.42
CA GLN A 130 -10.43 23.98 26.82
C GLN A 130 -9.63 24.93 27.69
N LEU A 131 -8.30 24.96 27.50
CA LEU A 131 -7.39 25.85 28.23
C LEU A 131 -7.47 27.30 27.75
N GLN A 132 -7.75 27.53 26.46
CA GLN A 132 -7.97 28.88 25.97
C GLN A 132 -9.26 29.46 26.57
N PRO A 133 -9.23 30.69 27.11
CA PRO A 133 -10.42 31.33 27.63
C PRO A 133 -11.41 31.54 26.48
N LYS A 134 -12.46 30.70 26.44
CA LYS A 134 -13.56 30.82 25.48
C LYS A 134 -14.07 32.25 25.54
N MET A 135 -14.12 32.94 24.40
CA MET A 135 -14.49 34.35 24.27
C MET A 135 -15.76 34.68 25.07
N ARG A 136 -15.60 35.11 26.32
CA ARG A 136 -16.71 35.55 27.21
C ARG A 136 -17.04 37.02 27.02
N PHE A 137 -16.36 37.70 26.10
CA PHE A 137 -16.69 39.06 25.67
C PHE A 137 -17.91 39.06 24.73
N ALA A 138 -19.01 38.44 25.18
CA ALA A 138 -20.31 38.72 24.62
C ALA A 138 -20.82 40.00 25.30
N PHE A 139 -20.68 41.14 24.63
CA PHE A 139 -21.53 42.29 24.93
C PHE A 139 -22.98 41.82 24.72
N LYS A 140 -23.71 41.57 25.81
CA LYS A 140 -25.15 41.35 25.77
C LYS A 140 -25.77 42.62 25.17
N THR A 141 -26.01 42.62 23.87
CA THR A 141 -26.86 43.64 23.26
C THR A 141 -28.25 43.45 23.87
N ARG A 142 -28.69 44.41 24.68
CA ARG A 142 -30.09 44.49 25.09
C ARG A 142 -30.92 44.55 23.81
N ARG A 143 -31.60 43.45 23.44
CA ARG A 143 -32.71 43.56 22.52
C ARG A 143 -33.75 44.42 23.22
N LYS A 144 -34.04 45.56 22.61
CA LYS A 144 -35.11 46.47 23.01
C LYS A 144 -36.42 45.75 22.73
N ASP A 145 -37.11 45.34 23.80
CA ASP A 145 -38.49 44.87 23.73
C ASP A 145 -39.36 45.97 23.13
N ALA A 146 -39.74 45.82 21.88
CA ALA A 146 -40.85 46.53 21.26
C ALA A 146 -42.02 45.55 21.25
N VAL A 147 -42.89 45.66 22.26
CA VAL A 147 -44.18 44.96 22.32
C VAL A 147 -45.29 45.99 22.13
N LEU A 148 -46.33 45.55 21.41
CA LEU A 148 -47.62 46.19 21.06
C LEU A 148 -47.60 47.00 19.74
N ALA A 149 -48.43 46.76 18.71
CA ALA A 149 -49.56 45.84 18.48
C ALA A 149 -49.99 45.93 16.98
N PRO A 150 -51.02 45.19 16.50
CA PRO A 150 -51.15 44.67 15.13
C PRO A 150 -52.09 45.44 14.19
N LYS A 151 -51.93 45.24 12.86
CA LYS A 151 -52.99 45.22 11.82
C LYS A 151 -52.36 44.79 10.47
N VAL A 152 -52.73 43.63 9.92
CA VAL A 152 -53.79 43.40 8.90
C VAL A 152 -53.28 43.64 7.46
N VAL A 153 -53.16 42.52 6.74
CA VAL A 153 -53.54 42.28 5.32
C VAL A 153 -52.81 43.09 4.25
N ASP A 154 -52.03 42.44 3.37
CA ASP A 154 -52.51 41.95 2.06
C ASP A 154 -51.41 41.30 1.21
N ALA A 155 -51.86 40.46 0.26
CA ALA A 155 -51.26 40.10 -1.03
C ALA A 155 -49.91 39.31 -1.12
N ALA A 156 -50.03 38.04 -1.54
CA ALA A 156 -49.09 37.31 -2.41
C ALA A 156 -49.15 37.89 -3.87
N PRO A 157 -48.40 37.41 -4.89
CA PRO A 157 -47.49 36.25 -4.98
C PRO A 157 -46.19 36.49 -5.81
N GLY A 158 -45.27 35.51 -5.82
CA GLY A 158 -44.15 35.44 -6.77
C GLY A 158 -43.08 34.43 -6.34
N ALA A 159 -43.33 33.14 -6.54
CA ALA A 159 -42.81 32.38 -7.69
C ALA A 159 -41.28 32.16 -7.65
N LEU A 160 -40.85 31.01 -7.10
CA LEU A 160 -39.73 30.28 -7.66
C LEU A 160 -40.10 28.80 -7.80
N VAL A 161 -39.91 28.36 -9.04
CA VAL A 161 -40.32 27.14 -9.71
C VAL A 161 -39.65 25.90 -9.10
N ALA A 162 -40.46 24.86 -8.91
CA ALA A 162 -40.00 23.48 -8.85
C ALA A 162 -40.16 22.85 -10.23
N GLU A 163 -39.09 22.30 -10.78
CA GLU A 163 -39.02 21.19 -11.75
C GLU A 163 -37.57 20.66 -11.59
N GLY A 164 -37.30 19.38 -11.33
CA GLY A 164 -37.85 18.20 -11.97
C GLY A 164 -36.91 17.81 -13.11
N THR A 165 -36.26 16.64 -13.03
CA THR A 165 -36.02 15.71 -14.15
C THR A 165 -35.19 14.50 -13.69
N LEU A 166 -35.81 13.34 -13.83
CA LEU A 166 -35.23 12.00 -13.89
C LEU A 166 -34.40 11.84 -15.18
N ALA A 167 -33.26 11.16 -15.13
CA ALA A 167 -32.86 10.17 -16.17
C ALA A 167 -31.57 9.41 -15.84
N SER A 168 -31.75 8.11 -15.57
CA SER A 168 -31.01 6.90 -15.98
C SER A 168 -29.47 6.91 -16.14
N PRO A 169 -28.77 5.87 -15.63
CA PRO A 169 -27.48 5.45 -16.15
C PRO A 169 -27.66 4.58 -17.41
N PRO A 170 -26.81 4.68 -18.43
CA PRO A 170 -26.69 3.66 -19.46
C PRO A 170 -25.65 2.59 -19.10
N SER A 171 -26.04 1.38 -19.46
CA SER A 171 -25.46 0.06 -19.27
C SER A 171 -24.34 -0.31 -20.26
N LEU A 172 -23.52 -1.29 -19.83
CA LEU A 172 -22.98 -2.46 -20.56
C LEU A 172 -22.65 -2.36 -22.06
N THR A 173 -21.37 -2.58 -22.38
CA THR A 173 -20.83 -3.58 -23.35
C THR A 173 -19.30 -3.48 -23.29
N GLU A 174 -18.61 -4.43 -22.66
CA GLU A 174 -18.11 -5.70 -23.21
C GLU A 174 -17.02 -5.58 -24.29
N GLU A 175 -16.03 -6.47 -24.12
CA GLU A 175 -15.10 -7.00 -25.13
C GLU A 175 -13.76 -6.27 -25.33
N GLY A 176 -12.74 -6.84 -24.69
CA GLY A 176 -11.33 -6.57 -24.96
C GLY A 176 -10.37 -7.43 -24.14
N ALA A 177 -10.81 -8.63 -23.71
CA ALA A 177 -9.94 -9.60 -23.04
C ALA A 177 -9.02 -10.24 -24.07
N VAL A 178 -7.88 -9.60 -24.32
CA VAL A 178 -6.82 -10.12 -25.18
C VAL A 178 -6.20 -11.36 -24.53
N GLY A 179 -6.69 -12.52 -24.95
CA GLY A 179 -5.92 -13.75 -25.18
C GLY A 179 -5.02 -14.25 -24.05
N SER A 180 -5.56 -14.60 -22.89
CA SER A 180 -4.87 -15.48 -21.94
C SER A 180 -5.08 -16.96 -22.30
N SER A 181 -4.62 -17.37 -23.48
CA SER A 181 -4.53 -18.79 -23.85
C SER A 181 -3.18 -19.35 -23.42
N TRP A 182 -2.96 -19.44 -22.10
CA TRP A 182 -2.09 -20.46 -21.55
C TRP A 182 -3.02 -21.54 -21.02
N LEU A 183 -3.37 -22.49 -21.90
CA LEU A 183 -3.99 -23.75 -21.49
C LEU A 183 -2.97 -24.47 -20.59
N CYS A 184 -3.04 -24.20 -19.29
CA CYS A 184 -2.42 -25.05 -18.28
C CYS A 184 -3.32 -26.26 -18.07
N ASP A 185 -3.14 -27.29 -18.90
CA ASP A 185 -3.86 -28.57 -18.85
C ASP A 185 -3.41 -29.46 -17.66
N PHE A 186 -3.40 -28.90 -16.45
CA PHE A 186 -3.20 -29.67 -15.21
C PHE A 186 -4.54 -30.09 -14.57
N SER A 187 -5.57 -30.34 -15.38
CA SER A 187 -6.92 -30.63 -14.89
C SER A 187 -7.13 -32.04 -14.32
N ASN A 188 -6.08 -32.86 -14.19
CA ASN A 188 -6.21 -34.24 -13.70
C ASN A 188 -5.08 -34.71 -12.76
N LEU A 189 -4.35 -33.81 -12.09
CA LEU A 189 -3.30 -34.23 -11.17
C LEU A 189 -3.90 -34.58 -9.80
N LYS A 190 -3.96 -35.88 -9.47
CA LYS A 190 -4.25 -36.33 -8.10
C LYS A 190 -3.04 -36.02 -7.22
N SER A 191 -3.25 -35.29 -6.13
CA SER A 191 -2.21 -35.10 -5.12
C SER A 191 -1.87 -36.45 -4.48
N GLN A 192 -0.60 -36.84 -4.54
CA GLN A 192 -0.08 -38.00 -3.82
C GLN A 192 0.81 -37.50 -2.69
N VAL A 193 0.48 -37.89 -1.45
CA VAL A 193 1.33 -37.62 -0.28
C VAL A 193 2.28 -38.80 -0.13
N LEU A 194 3.59 -38.54 -0.19
CA LEU A 194 4.63 -39.54 0.03
C LEU A 194 5.23 -39.35 1.42
N GLU A 195 5.13 -40.37 2.27
CA GLU A 195 5.82 -40.41 3.54
C GLU A 195 7.19 -41.07 3.36
N LYS A 196 8.26 -40.34 3.66
CA LYS A 196 9.61 -40.89 3.72
C LYS A 196 9.78 -41.63 5.04
N ARG A 197 9.76 -42.97 5.01
CA ARG A 197 10.27 -43.76 6.14
C ARG A 197 11.79 -43.84 6.05
N ALA A 198 12.46 -43.59 7.17
CA ALA A 198 13.86 -43.96 7.32
C ALA A 198 13.88 -45.47 7.55
N GLU A 199 14.52 -46.21 6.65
CA GLU A 199 14.88 -47.61 6.88
C GLU A 199 16.06 -47.61 7.86
N GLU A 200 15.97 -48.49 8.86
CA GLU A 200 16.88 -48.69 9.99
C GLU A 200 18.14 -49.45 9.59
#